data_AF-A0AA42KZ02-F1
#
_entry.id   AF-A0AA42KZ02-F1
#
_cell.length_a   1.000
_cell.length_b   1.000
_cell.length_c   1.000
_cell.angle_alpha   90.00
_cell.angle_beta   90.00
_cell.angle_gamma   90.00
#
_symmetry.space_group_name_H-M   'P 1'
#
loop_
_entity.id
_entity.type
_entity.pdbx_description
1 polymer ?
#
loop_
_entity_poly.entity_id
_entity_poly.type
_entity_poly.pdbx_seq_one_letter_code
_entity_poly.pdbx_strand_id
1 'polypeptide(L)'
;MSKLSIGLTVALVVSVLANAGAGYVYLQQRDASVEARTDLRHQTGATEAATLAAHACSDSVEALSVSAAVMASQLEGERAAAAKRAGTHYARADKILATPAAVPGDDCASAQKRVADILANRTQKGGG
;
A
#
# COMPACT_ATOMS: atom_id res chain seq x y z
N MET A 1 -61.67 -59.78 -8.75
CA MET A 1 -60.33 -59.60 -9.36
C MET A 1 -59.57 -60.92 -9.29
N SER A 2 -58.95 -61.35 -10.39
CA SER A 2 -58.20 -62.61 -10.41
C SER A 2 -56.85 -62.44 -9.67
N LYS A 3 -56.35 -63.50 -9.04
CA LYS A 3 -55.08 -63.45 -8.28
C LYS A 3 -53.89 -62.98 -9.13
N LEU A 4 -53.95 -63.22 -10.45
CA LEU A 4 -52.97 -62.78 -11.44
C LEU A 4 -52.91 -61.25 -11.62
N SER A 5 -54.07 -60.56 -11.63
CA SER A 5 -54.08 -59.10 -11.80
C SER A 5 -53.51 -58.40 -10.58
N ILE A 6 -53.77 -58.93 -9.38
CA ILE A 6 -53.20 -58.41 -8.13
C ILE A 6 -51.67 -58.56 -8.13
N GLY A 7 -51.15 -59.74 -8.50
CA GLY A 7 -49.71 -59.98 -8.59
C GLY A 7 -48.99 -59.04 -9.57
N LEU A 8 -49.59 -58.82 -10.75
CA LEU A 8 -49.04 -57.89 -11.76
C LEU A 8 -48.98 -56.45 -11.24
N THR A 9 -50.06 -55.98 -10.59
CA THR A 9 -50.09 -54.62 -10.04
C THR A 9 -49.05 -54.40 -8.96
N VAL A 10 -48.84 -55.37 -8.08
CA VAL A 10 -47.81 -55.30 -7.03
C VAL A 10 -46.42 -55.24 -7.65
N ALA A 11 -46.13 -56.09 -8.64
CA ALA A 11 -44.83 -56.09 -9.32
C ALA A 11 -44.52 -54.75 -10.00
N LEU A 12 -45.53 -54.14 -10.65
CA LEU A 12 -45.37 -52.85 -11.32
C LEU A 12 -45.11 -51.72 -10.32
N VAL A 13 -45.85 -51.69 -9.21
CA VAL A 13 -45.65 -50.69 -8.15
C VAL A 13 -44.25 -50.80 -7.53
N VAL A 14 -43.80 -52.02 -7.24
CA VAL A 14 -42.43 -52.25 -6.70
C VAL A 14 -41.37 -51.78 -7.70
N SER A 15 -41.54 -52.06 -9.00
CA SER A 15 -40.62 -51.60 -10.04
C SER A 15 -40.55 -50.07 -10.10
N VAL A 16 -41.70 -49.38 -10.09
CA VAL A 16 -41.74 -47.92 -10.12
C VAL A 16 -41.06 -47.32 -8.89
N LEU A 17 -41.32 -47.86 -7.70
CA LEU A 17 -40.69 -47.40 -6.46
C LEU A 17 -39.18 -47.64 -6.46
N ALA A 18 -38.71 -48.78 -6.97
CA ALA A 18 -37.28 -49.06 -7.09
C ALA A 18 -36.59 -48.08 -8.05
N ASN A 19 -37.20 -47.78 -9.20
CA ASN A 19 -36.65 -46.80 -10.15
C ASN A 19 -36.67 -45.38 -9.59
N ALA A 20 -37.75 -44.98 -8.91
CA ALA A 20 -37.84 -43.67 -8.27
C ALA A 20 -36.80 -43.53 -7.14
N GLY A 21 -36.62 -44.57 -6.33
CA GLY A 21 -35.60 -44.61 -5.28
C GLY A 21 -34.18 -44.54 -5.84
N ALA A 22 -33.88 -45.31 -6.89
CA ALA A 22 -32.58 -45.26 -7.56
C ALA A 22 -32.31 -43.87 -8.16
N GLY A 23 -33.31 -43.25 -8.79
CA GLY A 23 -33.21 -41.88 -9.32
C GLY A 23 -32.98 -40.84 -8.22
N TYR A 24 -33.65 -40.97 -7.08
CA TYR A 24 -33.46 -40.09 -5.93
C TYR A 24 -32.05 -40.16 -5.36
N VAL A 25 -31.51 -41.36 -5.16
CA VAL A 25 -30.13 -41.56 -4.68
C VAL A 25 -29.12 -40.98 -5.67
N TYR A 26 -29.33 -41.19 -6.97
CA TYR A 26 -28.47 -40.63 -8.00
C TYR A 26 -28.48 -39.08 -7.97
N LEU A 27 -29.65 -38.46 -7.87
CA LEU A 27 -29.77 -37.00 -7.78
C LEU A 27 -29.06 -36.46 -6.54
N GLN A 28 -29.25 -37.09 -5.38
CA GLN A 28 -28.57 -36.69 -4.14
C GLN A 28 -27.04 -36.74 -4.29
N GLN A 29 -26.53 -37.82 -4.90
CA GLN A 29 -25.09 -37.98 -5.10
C GLN A 29 -24.54 -36.98 -6.13
N ARG A 30 -25.32 -36.69 -7.18
CA ARG A 30 -24.97 -35.68 -8.17
C ARG A 30 -24.92 -34.30 -7.53
N ASP A 31 -25.92 -33.92 -6.76
CA ASP A 31 -26.02 -32.59 -6.17
C ASP A 31 -24.87 -32.37 -5.16
N ALA A 32 -24.54 -33.37 -4.34
CA ALA A 32 -23.35 -33.33 -3.47
C ALA A 32 -22.04 -33.16 -4.27
N SER A 33 -21.92 -33.81 -5.42
CA SER A 33 -20.73 -33.67 -6.28
C SER A 33 -20.64 -32.30 -6.96
N VAL A 34 -21.78 -31.68 -7.28
CA VAL A 34 -21.85 -30.35 -7.86
C VAL A 34 -21.45 -29.33 -6.81
N GLU A 35 -22.00 -29.43 -5.60
CA GLU A 35 -21.69 -28.56 -4.46
C GLU A 35 -20.20 -28.62 -4.10
N ALA A 36 -19.62 -29.82 -3.99
CA ALA A 36 -18.19 -29.97 -3.74
C ALA A 36 -17.33 -29.34 -4.84
N ARG A 37 -17.73 -29.45 -6.12
CA ARG A 37 -17.02 -28.83 -7.24
C ARG A 37 -17.15 -27.31 -7.25
N THR A 38 -18.32 -26.77 -6.89
CA THR A 38 -18.52 -25.32 -6.79
C THR A 38 -17.68 -24.75 -5.66
N ASP A 39 -17.65 -25.41 -4.51
CA ASP A 39 -16.84 -24.99 -3.36
C ASP A 39 -15.36 -24.98 -3.69
N LEU A 40 -14.87 -26.06 -4.31
CA LEU A 40 -13.47 -26.12 -4.77
C LEU A 40 -13.14 -24.99 -5.73
N ARG A 41 -13.99 -24.73 -6.74
CA ARG A 41 -13.78 -23.63 -7.70
C ARG A 41 -13.78 -22.26 -7.03
N HIS A 42 -14.66 -22.05 -6.06
CA HIS A 42 -14.70 -20.81 -5.29
C HIS A 42 -13.43 -20.62 -4.46
N GLN A 43 -12.97 -21.68 -3.78
CA GLN A 43 -11.73 -21.63 -3.01
C GLN A 43 -10.51 -21.41 -3.90
N THR A 44 -10.37 -22.16 -5.01
CA THR A 44 -9.24 -21.98 -5.93
C THR A 44 -9.24 -20.58 -6.52
N GLY A 45 -10.39 -20.07 -6.95
CA GLY A 45 -10.52 -18.70 -7.48
C GLY A 45 -10.15 -17.65 -6.43
N ALA A 46 -10.58 -17.82 -5.17
CA ALA A 46 -10.20 -16.92 -4.09
C ALA A 46 -8.70 -16.95 -3.80
N THR A 47 -8.07 -18.14 -3.82
CA THR A 47 -6.62 -18.26 -3.63
C THR A 47 -5.82 -17.65 -4.77
N GLU A 48 -6.23 -17.88 -6.03
CA GLU A 48 -5.58 -17.30 -7.21
C GLU A 48 -5.69 -15.77 -7.22
N ALA A 49 -6.86 -15.23 -6.86
CA ALA A 49 -7.05 -13.79 -6.72
C ALA A 49 -6.15 -13.21 -5.62
N ALA A 50 -6.05 -13.89 -4.47
CA ALA A 50 -5.20 -13.47 -3.36
C ALA A 50 -3.70 -13.51 -3.72
N THR A 51 -3.24 -14.56 -4.41
CA THR A 51 -1.84 -14.65 -4.84
C THR A 51 -1.51 -13.59 -5.88
N LEU A 52 -2.40 -13.35 -6.84
CA LEU A 52 -2.22 -12.30 -7.84
C LEU A 52 -2.17 -10.91 -7.21
N ALA A 53 -3.03 -10.62 -6.23
CA ALA A 53 -2.99 -9.38 -5.49
C ALA A 53 -1.69 -9.23 -4.68
N ALA A 54 -1.19 -10.30 -4.07
CA ALA A 54 0.07 -10.30 -3.33
C ALA A 54 1.28 -10.03 -4.25
N HIS A 55 1.30 -10.62 -5.44
CA HIS A 55 2.33 -10.35 -6.44
C HIS A 55 2.28 -8.89 -6.92
N ALA A 56 1.09 -8.39 -7.28
CA ALA A 56 0.94 -6.99 -7.70
C ALA A 56 1.40 -6.00 -6.62
N CYS A 57 1.09 -6.27 -5.34
CA CYS A 57 1.59 -5.47 -4.22
C CYS A 57 3.12 -5.50 -4.16
N SER A 58 3.71 -6.69 -4.21
CA SER A 58 5.17 -6.87 -4.14
C SER A 58 5.89 -6.16 -5.30
N ASP A 59 5.39 -6.31 -6.52
CA ASP A 59 5.94 -5.67 -7.71
C ASP A 59 5.86 -4.13 -7.62
N SER A 60 4.75 -3.60 -7.08
CA SER A 60 4.59 -2.17 -6.88
C SER A 60 5.57 -1.59 -5.85
N VAL A 61 5.85 -2.34 -4.78
CA VAL A 61 6.81 -1.95 -3.74
C VAL A 61 8.23 -2.01 -4.28
N GLU A 62 8.56 -3.03 -5.09
CA GLU A 62 9.86 -3.13 -5.75
C GLU A 62 10.06 -1.99 -6.77
N ALA A 63 9.05 -1.68 -7.59
CA ALA A 63 9.13 -0.54 -8.50
C ALA A 63 9.30 0.79 -7.74
N LEU A 64 8.60 0.96 -6.60
CA LEU A 64 8.74 2.12 -5.74
C LEU A 64 10.15 2.19 -5.14
N SER A 65 10.72 1.08 -4.67
CA SER A 65 12.05 1.03 -4.06
C SER A 65 13.14 1.44 -5.06
N VAL A 66 13.04 0.96 -6.31
CA VAL A 66 13.93 1.34 -7.41
C VAL A 66 13.82 2.83 -7.72
N SER A 67 12.59 3.36 -7.83
CA SER A 67 12.38 4.79 -8.07
C SER A 67 12.94 5.67 -6.95
N ALA A 68 12.79 5.22 -5.69
CA ALA A 68 13.30 5.92 -4.52
C ALA A 68 14.82 5.91 -4.48
N ALA A 69 15.48 4.81 -4.85
CA ALA A 69 16.93 4.72 -4.96
C ALA A 69 17.48 5.67 -6.03
N VAL A 70 16.79 5.77 -7.18
CA VAL A 70 17.14 6.73 -8.24
C VAL A 70 16.96 8.17 -7.78
N MET A 71 15.86 8.49 -7.10
CA MET A 71 15.65 9.83 -6.53
C MET A 71 16.69 10.16 -5.45
N ALA A 72 17.04 9.19 -4.60
CA ALA A 72 18.05 9.38 -3.57
C ALA A 72 19.40 9.76 -4.19
N SER A 73 19.87 9.02 -5.20
CA SER A 73 21.14 9.30 -5.86
C SER A 73 21.14 10.64 -6.61
N GLN A 74 20.03 11.01 -7.27
CA GLN A 74 19.92 12.32 -7.93
C GLN A 74 19.92 13.49 -6.95
N LEU A 75 19.33 13.31 -5.77
CA LEU A 75 19.16 14.38 -4.79
C LEU A 75 20.28 14.44 -3.74
N GLU A 76 21.19 13.47 -3.68
CA GLU A 76 22.32 13.46 -2.74
C GLU A 76 23.17 14.72 -2.84
N GLY A 77 23.51 15.14 -4.06
CA GLY A 77 24.26 16.37 -4.32
C GLY A 77 23.53 17.62 -3.85
N GLU A 78 22.23 17.72 -4.13
CA GLU A 78 21.41 18.85 -3.71
C GLU A 78 21.20 18.88 -2.19
N ARG A 79 21.06 17.71 -1.54
CA ARG A 79 21.02 17.60 -0.07
C ARG A 79 22.34 18.03 0.55
N ALA A 80 23.47 17.62 -0.02
CA ALA A 80 24.79 18.05 0.44
C ALA A 80 25.00 19.57 0.23
N ALA A 81 24.56 20.12 -0.90
CA ALA A 81 24.60 21.55 -1.16
C ALA A 81 23.70 22.33 -0.19
N ALA A 82 22.49 21.86 0.08
CA ALA A 82 21.59 22.44 1.07
C ALA A 82 22.18 22.38 2.48
N ALA A 83 22.75 21.24 2.88
CA ALA A 83 23.43 21.10 4.17
C ALA A 83 24.62 22.07 4.30
N LYS A 84 25.40 22.25 3.24
CA LYS A 84 26.50 23.22 3.20
C LYS A 84 26.01 24.67 3.32
N ARG A 85 24.94 25.03 2.60
CA ARG A 85 24.30 26.35 2.71
C ARG A 85 23.81 26.59 4.14
N ALA A 86 23.12 25.62 4.73
CA ALA A 86 22.67 25.68 6.12
C ALA A 86 23.85 25.84 7.10
N GLY A 87 24.90 25.05 6.96
CA GLY A 87 26.13 25.18 7.77
C GLY A 87 26.77 26.57 7.68
N THR A 88 26.76 27.18 6.49
CA THR A 88 27.24 28.57 6.30
C THR A 88 26.38 29.58 7.06
N HIS A 89 25.05 29.37 7.07
CA HIS A 89 24.14 30.22 7.83
C HIS A 89 24.32 30.05 9.35
N TYR A 90 24.49 28.82 9.83
CA TYR A 90 24.78 28.56 11.24
C TYR A 90 26.10 29.20 11.69
N ALA A 91 27.19 29.01 10.95
CA ALA A 91 28.47 29.65 11.25
C ALA A 91 28.37 31.19 11.29
N ARG A 92 27.57 31.78 10.40
CA ARG A 92 27.31 33.22 10.41
C ARG A 92 26.50 33.62 11.65
N ALA A 93 25.48 32.85 12.03
CA ALA A 93 24.69 33.10 13.23
C ALA A 93 25.56 33.03 14.49
N ASP A 94 26.39 32.00 14.62
CA ASP A 94 27.33 31.85 15.75
C ASP A 94 28.28 33.03 15.85
N LYS A 95 28.83 33.49 14.71
CA LYS A 95 29.66 34.70 14.67
C LYS A 95 28.90 35.93 15.16
N ILE A 96 27.64 36.11 14.77
CA ILE A 96 26.81 37.22 15.23
C ILE A 96 26.58 37.12 16.74
N LEU A 97 26.22 35.94 17.24
CA LEU A 97 25.96 35.72 18.66
C LEU A 97 27.21 35.90 19.53
N ALA A 98 28.39 35.49 19.04
CA ALA A 98 29.66 35.66 19.73
C ALA A 98 30.24 37.08 19.67
N THR A 99 29.75 37.92 18.75
CA THR A 99 30.19 39.32 18.68
C THR A 99 29.65 40.07 19.90
N PRO A 100 30.46 40.88 20.62
CA PRO A 100 29.97 41.71 21.72
C PRO A 100 28.98 42.80 21.28
N ALA A 101 28.27 43.41 22.22
CA ALA A 101 27.43 44.57 21.96
C ALA A 101 28.26 45.72 21.37
N ALA A 102 27.76 46.34 20.30
CA ALA A 102 28.47 47.43 19.62
C ALA A 102 28.45 48.74 20.44
N VAL A 103 27.45 48.88 21.31
CA VAL A 103 27.30 49.97 22.27
C VAL A 103 27.04 49.33 23.64
N PRO A 104 28.04 49.28 24.53
CA PRO A 104 27.86 48.72 25.87
C PRO A 104 26.75 49.46 26.64
N GLY A 105 25.78 48.71 27.17
CA GLY A 105 24.68 49.26 27.97
C GLY A 105 23.49 49.82 27.17
N ASP A 106 23.54 49.80 25.83
CA ASP A 106 22.41 50.18 24.97
C ASP A 106 22.15 49.09 23.91
N ASP A 107 21.22 48.20 24.25
CA ASP A 107 20.84 47.07 23.42
C ASP A 107 20.11 47.53 22.15
N CYS A 108 19.34 48.63 22.22
CA CYS A 108 18.63 49.19 21.07
C CYS A 108 19.59 49.78 20.04
N ALA A 109 20.55 50.61 20.48
CA ALA A 109 21.57 51.17 19.60
C ALA A 109 22.47 50.07 19.02
N SER A 110 22.82 49.05 19.83
CA SER A 110 23.58 47.88 19.37
C SER A 110 22.86 47.07 18.30
N ALA A 111 21.55 46.84 18.47
CA ALA A 111 20.73 46.11 17.51
C ALA A 111 20.58 46.89 16.18
N GLN A 112 20.32 48.20 16.24
CA GLN A 112 20.22 49.04 15.05
C GLN A 112 21.51 49.02 14.22
N LYS A 113 22.68 49.11 14.88
CA LYS A 113 23.99 49.02 14.21
C LYS A 113 24.19 47.68 13.50
N ARG A 114 23.84 46.58 14.16
CA ARG A 114 23.91 45.24 13.56
C ARG A 114 23.00 45.06 12.35
N VAL A 115 21.78 45.57 12.42
CA VAL A 115 20.85 45.51 11.27
C VAL A 115 21.37 46.35 10.10
N ALA A 116 21.88 47.55 10.38
CA ALA A 116 22.49 48.40 9.35
C ALA A 116 23.68 47.69 8.65
N ASP A 117 24.57 47.07 9.41
CA ASP A 117 25.70 46.29 8.87
C ASP A 117 25.22 45.09 8.03
N ILE A 118 24.19 44.38 8.49
CA ILE A 118 23.61 43.25 7.74
C ILE A 118 23.01 43.73 6.41
N LEU A 119 22.28 44.83 6.41
CA LEU A 119 21.66 45.41 5.21
C LEU A 119 22.72 45.91 4.21
N ALA A 120 23.76 46.60 4.69
CA ALA A 120 24.87 47.07 3.87
C ALA A 120 25.63 45.90 3.19
N ASN A 121 25.80 44.78 3.88
CA ASN A 121 26.42 43.58 3.31
C ASN A 121 25.51 42.83 2.33
N ARG A 122 24.17 43.00 2.41
CA ARG A 122 23.23 42.39 1.46
C ARG A 122 23.20 43.13 0.13
N THR A 123 23.25 44.45 0.13
CA THR A 123 23.29 45.27 -1.08
C THR A 123 24.57 45.07 -1.90
N GLN A 124 25.70 44.77 -1.25
CA GLN A 124 26.96 44.48 -1.95
C GLN A 124 27.02 43.09 -2.60
N LYS A 125 26.20 42.13 -2.15
CA LYS A 125 26.22 40.75 -2.63
C LYS A 125 25.14 40.44 -3.69
N GLY A 126 24.21 41.36 -3.92
CA GLY A 126 23.11 41.25 -4.89
C GLY A 126 23.31 42.03 -6.19
N GLY A 127 24.52 42.55 -6.45
CA GLY A 127 24.89 43.21 -7.70
C GLY A 127 25.81 42.32 -8.53
N GLY A 128 25.23 41.40 -9.30
CA GLY A 128 25.89 40.51 -10.24
C GLY A 128 24.87 39.91 -11.19
#